data_AF-A0A345N7N0-F1
#
_entry.id   AF-A0A345N7N0-F1
#
_cell.length_a   1.000
_cell.length_b   1.000
_cell.length_c   1.000
_cell.angle_alpha   90.00
_cell.angle_beta   90.00
_cell.angle_gamma   90.00
#
_symmetry.space_group_name_H-M   'P 1'
#
loop_
_entity.id
_entity.type
_entity.pdbx_description
1 polymer ?
#
loop_
_entity_poly.entity_id
_entity_poly.type
_entity_poly.pdbx_seq_one_letter_code
_entity_poly.pdbx_strand_id
1 'polypeptide(L)'
;DQMHRVSIDSFQPETQRYALKRGVGYLNDIQGFPDPALYPDIAEADCRLVVMHSAQRDGIATRTGHLRPEDALDEIVRFFEARVSALRRSGVAADRLILDPGMGFFLSPAPETSLHVLSNLQKLKSALGLPLLVS
;
A
#
# COMPACT_ATOMS: atom_id res chain seq x y z
N ASP A 1 -6.82 12.89 22.63
CA ASP A 1 -5.94 11.83 22.15
C ASP A 1 -5.58 12.12 20.68
N GLN A 2 -4.30 12.15 20.33
CA GLN A 2 -3.81 12.51 18.98
C GLN A 2 -3.39 11.30 18.14
N MET A 3 -3.35 10.08 18.71
CA MET A 3 -2.88 8.88 18.00
C MET A 3 -3.68 8.54 16.75
N HIS A 4 -4.98 8.87 16.73
CA HIS A 4 -5.84 8.69 15.55
C HIS A 4 -5.44 9.52 14.31
N ARG A 5 -4.51 10.49 14.44
CA ARG A 5 -3.97 11.29 13.32
C ARG A 5 -2.56 10.91 12.91
N VAL A 6 -1.94 9.94 13.59
CA VAL A 6 -0.57 9.51 13.31
C VAL A 6 -0.59 8.34 12.34
N SER A 7 0.33 8.37 11.37
CA SER A 7 0.66 7.24 10.51
C SER A 7 2.02 6.67 10.89
N ILE A 8 2.11 5.35 11.00
CA ILE A 8 3.38 4.65 11.17
C ILE A 8 3.77 4.00 9.86
N ASP A 9 4.89 4.45 9.29
CA ASP A 9 5.50 3.90 8.09
C ASP A 9 6.43 2.74 8.47
N SER A 10 5.96 1.52 8.20
CA SER A 10 6.70 0.30 8.51
C SER A 10 6.15 -0.89 7.74
N PHE A 11 7.07 -1.70 7.20
CA PHE A 11 6.81 -3.04 6.69
C PHE A 11 7.22 -4.15 7.69
N GLN A 12 7.80 -3.80 8.84
CA GLN A 12 8.22 -4.75 9.85
C GLN A 12 7.02 -5.18 10.73
N PRO A 13 6.67 -6.49 10.78
CA PRO A 13 5.51 -6.96 11.54
C PRO A 13 5.56 -6.60 13.03
N GLU A 14 6.74 -6.60 13.65
CA GLU A 14 6.91 -6.26 15.07
C GLU A 14 6.55 -4.79 15.35
N THR A 15 7.03 -3.88 14.49
CA THR A 15 6.72 -2.45 14.57
C THR A 15 5.24 -2.19 14.28
N GLN A 16 4.67 -2.86 13.29
CA GLN A 16 3.24 -2.78 12.96
C GLN A 16 2.38 -3.22 14.16
N ARG A 17 2.65 -4.39 14.76
CA ARG A 17 1.95 -4.88 15.96
C ARG A 17 2.08 -3.92 17.15
N TYR A 18 3.27 -3.35 17.36
CA TYR A 18 3.48 -2.36 18.41
C TYR A 18 2.60 -1.12 18.23
N ALA A 19 2.51 -0.61 16.99
CA ALA A 19 1.69 0.55 16.65
C ALA A 19 0.18 0.26 16.79
N LEU A 20 -0.27 -0.93 16.36
CA LEU A 20 -1.67 -1.36 16.53
C LEU A 20 -2.10 -1.36 18.00
N LYS A 21 -1.26 -1.91 18.90
CA LYS A 21 -1.50 -1.93 20.35
C LYS A 21 -1.58 -0.53 20.98
N ARG A 22 -1.15 0.51 20.26
CA ARG A 22 -1.19 1.91 20.71
C ARG A 22 -2.33 2.71 20.08
N GLY A 23 -3.18 2.08 19.28
CA GLY A 23 -4.32 2.74 18.65
C GLY A 23 -3.92 3.78 17.61
N VAL A 24 -2.86 3.49 16.83
CA VAL A 24 -2.42 4.38 15.76
C VAL A 24 -3.54 4.60 14.73
N GLY A 25 -3.63 5.80 14.17
CA GLY A 25 -4.63 6.13 13.14
C GLY A 25 -4.40 5.38 11.82
N TYR A 26 -3.14 5.23 11.42
CA TYR A 26 -2.76 4.63 10.14
C TYR A 26 -1.54 3.73 10.26
N LEU A 27 -1.54 2.61 9.54
CA LEU A 27 -0.33 1.90 9.15
C LEU A 27 -0.08 2.14 7.66
N ASN A 28 1.16 2.46 7.32
CA ASN A 28 1.62 2.58 5.94
C ASN A 28 2.69 1.52 5.67
N ASP A 29 2.43 0.63 4.73
CA ASP A 29 3.30 -0.50 4.41
C ASP A 29 3.67 -0.49 2.93
N ILE A 30 4.97 -0.25 2.68
CA ILE A 30 5.59 -0.25 1.35
C ILE A 30 5.50 -1.61 0.62
N GLN A 31 5.22 -2.69 1.34
CA GLN A 31 5.04 -4.04 0.80
C GLN A 31 3.56 -4.45 0.67
N GLY A 32 2.65 -3.61 1.15
CA GLY A 32 1.21 -3.85 1.07
C GLY A 32 0.71 -5.01 1.94
N PHE A 33 1.24 -5.14 3.16
CA PHE A 33 0.83 -6.13 4.16
C PHE A 33 0.86 -7.58 3.63
N PRO A 34 2.03 -8.09 3.20
CA PRO A 34 2.12 -9.42 2.62
C PRO A 34 1.99 -10.54 3.66
N ASP A 35 2.33 -10.29 4.93
CA ASP A 35 2.36 -11.30 6.01
C ASP A 35 0.95 -11.61 6.57
N PRO A 36 0.40 -12.81 6.30
CA PRO A 36 -0.92 -13.19 6.81
C PRO A 36 -0.96 -13.34 8.34
N ALA A 37 0.19 -13.51 9.02
CA ALA A 37 0.24 -13.60 10.47
C ALA A 37 -0.12 -12.29 11.17
N LEU A 38 -0.12 -11.17 10.44
CA LEU A 38 -0.52 -9.85 10.93
C LEU A 38 -2.02 -9.58 10.75
N TYR A 39 -2.70 -10.36 9.92
CA TYR A 39 -4.08 -10.08 9.52
C TYR A 39 -5.08 -10.09 10.68
N PRO A 40 -4.99 -10.99 11.69
CA PRO A 40 -5.84 -10.92 12.87
C PRO A 40 -5.67 -9.60 13.63
N ASP A 41 -4.43 -9.16 13.87
CA ASP A 41 -4.13 -7.92 14.59
C ASP A 41 -4.70 -6.70 13.83
N ILE A 42 -4.56 -6.67 12.50
CA ILE A 42 -5.09 -5.61 11.65
C ILE A 42 -6.63 -5.62 11.63
N ALA A 43 -7.25 -6.80 11.56
CA ALA A 43 -8.70 -6.93 11.50
C ALA A 43 -9.37 -6.41 12.79
N GLU A 44 -8.75 -6.67 13.95
CA GLU A 44 -9.24 -6.23 15.26
C GLU A 44 -9.02 -4.73 15.54
N ALA A 45 -8.03 -4.10 14.90
CA ALA A 45 -7.73 -2.69 15.11
C ALA A 45 -8.64 -1.74 14.30
N ASP A 46 -8.78 -0.49 14.76
CA ASP A 46 -9.56 0.56 14.07
C ASP A 46 -8.72 1.38 13.06
N CYS A 47 -7.43 1.08 12.90
CA CYS A 47 -6.54 1.87 12.06
C CYS A 47 -6.87 1.73 10.56
N ARG A 48 -6.57 2.77 9.77
CA ARG A 48 -6.60 2.71 8.31
C ARG A 48 -5.27 2.16 7.78
N LEU A 49 -5.31 1.52 6.62
CA LEU A 49 -4.16 0.88 5.99
C LEU A 49 -3.84 1.59 4.68
N VAL A 50 -2.63 2.13 4.57
CA VAL A 50 -2.05 2.54 3.31
C VAL A 50 -1.31 1.33 2.74
N VAL A 51 -1.92 0.73 1.73
CA VAL A 51 -1.40 -0.44 1.01
C VAL A 51 -0.61 0.11 -0.17
N MET A 52 0.72 -0.01 -0.13
CA MET A 52 1.56 0.50 -1.22
C MET A 52 1.95 -0.61 -2.20
N HIS A 53 2.05 -0.27 -3.49
CA HIS A 53 2.74 -1.10 -4.48
C HIS A 53 4.23 -0.76 -4.53
N SER A 54 5.05 -1.81 -4.59
CA SER A 54 6.45 -1.74 -4.99
C SER A 54 6.74 -2.85 -6.00
N ALA A 55 7.40 -2.53 -7.10
CA ALA A 55 7.86 -3.49 -8.10
C ALA A 55 8.85 -4.52 -7.51
N GLN A 56 9.56 -4.17 -6.43
CA GLN A 56 10.49 -5.05 -5.74
C GLN A 56 9.81 -6.00 -4.76
N ARG A 57 8.55 -5.70 -4.38
CA ARG A 57 7.68 -6.45 -3.43
C ARG A 57 8.18 -6.57 -1.99
N ASP A 58 9.49 -6.63 -1.77
CA ASP A 58 10.11 -6.77 -0.46
C ASP A 58 11.21 -5.71 -0.26
N GLY A 59 11.32 -5.25 0.96
CA GLY A 59 12.31 -4.29 1.42
C GLY A 59 12.08 -2.85 0.96
N ILE A 60 13.11 -2.04 1.23
CA ILE A 60 13.16 -0.62 0.84
C ILE A 60 13.39 -0.47 -0.66
N ALA A 61 13.03 0.69 -1.22
CA ALA A 61 13.31 0.98 -2.61
C ALA A 61 14.81 0.92 -2.93
N THR A 62 15.16 0.13 -3.94
CA THR A 62 16.49 0.12 -4.55
C THR A 62 16.44 0.64 -5.99
N ARG A 63 17.59 0.90 -6.60
CA ARG A 63 17.67 1.41 -7.99
C ARG A 63 17.53 0.32 -9.05
N THR A 64 17.08 -0.88 -8.69
CA THR A 64 16.95 -2.05 -9.58
C THR A 64 15.53 -2.26 -10.09
N GLY A 65 14.59 -1.37 -9.75
CA GLY A 65 13.23 -1.37 -10.30
C GLY A 65 13.28 -1.38 -11.84
N HIS A 66 12.41 -2.16 -12.46
CA HIS A 66 12.42 -2.39 -13.91
C HIS A 66 11.03 -2.22 -14.52
N LEU A 67 10.07 -1.66 -13.76
CA LEU A 67 8.71 -1.48 -14.23
C LEU A 67 8.70 -0.45 -15.36
N ARG A 68 8.27 -0.90 -16.54
CA ARG A 68 8.16 -0.03 -17.72
C ARG A 68 6.84 0.75 -17.66
N PRO A 69 6.78 1.97 -18.19
CA PRO A 69 5.56 2.77 -18.20
C PRO A 69 4.34 2.02 -18.75
N GLU A 70 4.51 1.28 -19.85
CA GLU A 70 3.45 0.53 -20.52
C GLU A 70 2.86 -0.62 -19.70
N ASP A 71 3.63 -1.20 -18.78
CA ASP A 71 3.19 -2.32 -17.94
C ASP A 71 2.69 -1.85 -16.56
N ALA A 72 2.99 -0.60 -16.19
CA ALA A 72 2.87 -0.13 -14.81
C ALA A 72 1.44 -0.22 -14.27
N LEU A 73 0.46 0.26 -15.03
CA LEU A 73 -0.93 0.29 -14.58
C LEU A 73 -1.50 -1.12 -14.39
N ASP A 74 -1.27 -2.02 -15.35
CA ASP A 74 -1.78 -3.39 -15.30
C ASP A 74 -1.14 -4.19 -14.16
N GLU A 75 0.15 -3.96 -13.88
CA GLU A 75 0.79 -4.56 -12.71
C GLU A 75 0.22 -4.02 -11.40
N ILE A 76 0.09 -2.70 -11.28
CA ILE A 76 -0.44 -2.04 -10.07
C ILE A 76 -1.87 -2.52 -9.78
N VAL A 77 -2.74 -2.59 -10.80
CA VAL A 77 -4.11 -3.08 -10.65
C VAL A 77 -4.12 -4.54 -10.18
N ARG A 78 -3.38 -5.44 -10.85
CA ARG A 78 -3.32 -6.86 -10.46
C ARG A 78 -2.82 -7.04 -9.03
N PHE A 79 -1.81 -6.27 -8.63
CA PHE A 79 -1.31 -6.28 -7.26
C PHE A 79 -2.40 -5.89 -6.26
N PHE A 80 -3.09 -4.77 -6.50
CA PHE A 80 -4.13 -4.29 -5.59
C PHE A 80 -5.35 -5.19 -5.54
N GLU A 81 -5.81 -5.74 -6.66
CA GLU A 81 -6.88 -6.73 -6.67
C GLU A 81 -6.54 -7.91 -5.75
N ALA A 82 -5.31 -8.43 -5.83
CA ALA A 82 -4.87 -9.53 -4.98
C ALA A 82 -4.77 -9.12 -3.49
N ARG A 83 -4.16 -7.97 -3.19
CA ARG A 83 -3.94 -7.51 -1.81
C ARG A 83 -5.22 -7.09 -1.10
N VAL A 84 -6.05 -6.28 -1.76
CA VAL A 84 -7.35 -5.86 -1.25
C VAL A 84 -8.23 -7.09 -0.99
N SER A 85 -8.23 -8.06 -1.91
CA SER A 85 -8.99 -9.30 -1.73
C SER A 85 -8.51 -10.11 -0.52
N ALA A 86 -7.20 -10.19 -0.28
CA ALA A 86 -6.64 -10.87 0.90
C ALA A 86 -7.01 -10.18 2.21
N LEU A 87 -6.83 -8.87 2.31
CA LEU A 87 -7.15 -8.08 3.51
C LEU A 87 -8.66 -8.09 3.81
N ARG A 88 -9.52 -7.99 2.79
CA ARG A 88 -10.97 -8.05 2.99
C ARG A 88 -11.42 -9.42 3.46
N ARG A 89 -10.83 -10.51 2.94
CA ARG A 89 -11.12 -11.87 3.43
C ARG A 89 -10.72 -12.09 4.88
N SER A 90 -9.74 -11.35 5.40
CA SER A 90 -9.37 -11.42 6.80
C SER A 90 -10.20 -10.53 7.73
N GLY A 91 -11.21 -9.83 7.20
CA GLY A 91 -12.13 -9.00 7.99
C GLY A 91 -11.85 -7.51 7.95
N VAL A 92 -10.89 -7.03 7.15
CA VAL A 92 -10.63 -5.58 7.01
C VAL A 92 -11.73 -4.93 6.16
N ALA A 93 -12.39 -3.92 6.73
CA ALA A 93 -13.42 -3.15 6.04
C ALA A 93 -12.81 -2.33 4.88
N ALA A 94 -13.55 -2.18 3.78
CA ALA A 94 -13.06 -1.52 2.57
C ALA A 94 -12.75 -0.01 2.77
N ASP A 95 -13.50 0.65 3.63
CA ASP A 95 -13.33 2.06 4.00
C ASP A 95 -12.08 2.32 4.86
N ARG A 96 -11.44 1.26 5.37
CA ARG A 96 -10.13 1.32 6.04
C ARG A 96 -8.97 1.26 5.06
N LEU A 97 -9.18 0.93 3.79
CA LEU A 97 -8.12 0.75 2.80
C LEU A 97 -7.87 2.04 2.00
N ILE A 98 -6.60 2.39 1.87
CA ILE A 98 -6.09 3.47 1.04
C ILE A 98 -4.99 2.86 0.17
N LEU A 99 -4.99 3.12 -1.13
CA LEU A 99 -4.03 2.53 -2.06
C LEU A 99 -2.99 3.56 -2.47
N ASP A 100 -1.70 3.23 -2.32
CA ASP A 100 -0.59 4.04 -2.82
C ASP A 100 0.08 3.29 -3.98
N PRO A 101 -0.02 3.77 -5.23
CA PRO A 101 0.52 3.06 -6.39
C PRO A 101 2.05 2.98 -6.40
N GLY A 102 2.74 3.61 -5.44
CA GLY A 102 4.19 3.71 -5.39
C GLY A 102 4.72 4.74 -6.40
N MET A 103 5.89 5.30 -6.10
CA MET A 103 6.57 6.28 -6.96
C MET A 103 8.09 6.09 -6.92
N GLY A 104 8.76 6.72 -7.88
CA GLY A 104 10.22 6.73 -7.97
C GLY A 104 10.81 5.32 -8.01
N PHE A 105 11.82 5.08 -7.18
CA PHE A 105 12.56 3.81 -7.15
C PHE A 105 11.73 2.60 -6.71
N PHE A 106 10.54 2.79 -6.12
CA PHE A 106 9.61 1.68 -5.89
C PHE A 106 9.04 1.11 -7.19
N LEU A 107 8.97 1.91 -8.26
CA LEU A 107 8.55 1.48 -9.58
C LEU A 107 9.77 1.22 -10.49
N SER A 108 10.58 2.27 -10.68
CA SER A 108 11.69 2.29 -11.65
C SER A 108 12.62 3.48 -11.39
N PRO A 109 13.93 3.38 -11.67
CA PRO A 109 14.81 4.54 -11.71
C PRO A 109 14.49 5.50 -12.87
N ALA A 110 13.73 5.04 -13.88
CA ALA A 110 13.25 5.85 -14.98
C ALA A 110 12.03 6.69 -14.51
N PRO A 111 12.12 8.03 -14.45
CA PRO A 111 11.03 8.88 -13.95
C PRO A 111 9.76 8.77 -14.81
N GLU A 112 9.88 8.39 -16.07
CA GLU A 112 8.77 8.21 -17.02
C GLU A 112 7.73 7.22 -16.50
N THR A 113 8.14 6.18 -15.76
CA THR A 113 7.21 5.22 -15.16
C THR A 113 6.34 5.90 -14.11
N SER A 114 6.93 6.71 -13.23
CA SER A 114 6.16 7.46 -12.20
C SER A 114 5.27 8.51 -12.84
N LEU A 115 5.77 9.26 -13.84
CA LEU A 115 4.98 10.25 -14.58
C LEU A 115 3.80 9.61 -15.32
N HIS A 116 3.99 8.40 -15.86
CA HIS A 116 2.93 7.62 -16.50
C HIS A 116 1.84 7.23 -15.50
N VAL A 117 2.22 6.75 -14.31
CA VAL A 117 1.27 6.44 -13.24
C VAL A 117 0.52 7.70 -12.79
N LEU A 118 1.23 8.81 -12.54
CA LEU A 118 0.64 10.10 -12.17
C LEU A 118 -0.39 10.60 -13.20
N SER A 119 -0.08 10.49 -14.49
CA SER A 119 -0.97 10.89 -15.58
C SER A 119 -2.23 10.03 -15.69
N ASN A 120 -2.27 8.87 -15.03
CA ASN A 120 -3.35 7.90 -15.09
C ASN A 120 -4.00 7.61 -13.72
N LEU A 121 -3.77 8.44 -12.69
CA LEU A 121 -4.35 8.25 -11.34
C LEU A 121 -5.88 8.13 -11.36
N GLN A 122 -6.56 8.91 -12.21
CA GLN A 122 -8.02 8.83 -12.31
C GLN A 122 -8.48 7.47 -12.86
N LYS A 123 -7.72 6.85 -13.77
CA LYS A 123 -8.03 5.50 -14.27
C LYS A 123 -7.83 4.46 -13.18
N LEU A 124 -6.73 4.54 -12.44
CA LEU A 124 -6.48 3.66 -11.29
C LEU A 124 -7.59 3.77 -10.24
N LYS A 125 -7.96 5.00 -9.87
CA LYS A 125 -9.03 5.26 -8.90
C LYS A 125 -10.36 4.68 -9.36
N SER A 126 -10.72 4.87 -10.62
CA SER A 126 -11.96 4.32 -11.20
C SER A 126 -11.95 2.78 -11.25
N ALA A 127 -10.82 2.16 -11.58
CA ALA A 127 -10.70 0.70 -11.65
C ALA A 127 -10.76 0.03 -10.26
N LEU A 128 -10.12 0.64 -9.27
CA LEU A 128 -9.96 0.05 -7.93
C LEU A 128 -11.09 0.41 -6.96
N GLY A 129 -11.79 1.52 -7.19
CA GLY A 129 -12.93 1.95 -6.37
C GLY A 129 -12.58 2.33 -4.94
N LEU A 130 -11.30 2.57 -4.64
CA LEU A 130 -10.79 2.93 -3.30
C LEU A 130 -10.05 4.27 -3.33
N PRO A 131 -9.92 4.96 -2.18
CA PRO A 131 -9.09 6.15 -2.07
C PRO A 131 -7.65 5.88 -2.50
N LEU A 132 -7.07 6.83 -3.25
CA LEU A 132 -5.65 6.81 -3.58
C LEU A 132 -4.88 7.80 -2.70
N LEU A 133 -3.67 7.42 -2.32
CA LEU A 133 -2.64 8.28 -1.76
C LEU A 133 -1.48 8.35 -2.76
N VAL A 134 -0.86 9.52 -2.87
CA VAL A 134 0.41 9.70 -3.59
C VAL A 134 1.34 10.39 -2.61
N SER A 135 2.50 9.77 -2.38
CA SER A 135 3.53 10.22 -1.44
C SER A 135 4.74 10.87 -2.12
#